data_AF-G0R658-F1
#
_entry.id   AF-G0R658-F1
#
_cell.length_a   1.000
_cell.length_b   1.000
_cell.length_c   1.000
_cell.angle_alpha   90.00
_cell.angle_beta   90.00
_cell.angle_gamma   90.00
#
_symmetry.space_group_name_H-M   'P 1'
#
loop_
_entity.id
_entity.type
_entity.pdbx_description
1 polymer ?
#
loop_
_entity_poly.entity_id
_entity_poly.type
_entity_poly.pdbx_seq_one_letter_code
_entity_poly.pdbx_strand_id
1 'polypeptide(L)'
;MRQIRILENRLDKVMIKFNEAQSIKKTYEQIVKRLKEERVGYDNQLAAIERSLKGKEHDFEELLLLAHDATHAKELASAELKKYNHKKANVQELRKAYIDEKKKAIEQREAVIQRIEKKDKDNEDRNQEKSQIYNLNENNQNKDQSNLQDTTFQKQKLLDYEEAFRKLYEATGVTDVNEIIQKFTTQDETSRSLNELKQEYTDKIEEQIKLRNEIKKSLNHIKYEGNDNPNRKQIDEIEKNVNNASNKCEKSKLKYDRVSKILVNVKAGIEHLYERLEFYRLEGKPNIIVTDETLVEGLAQITEKMKLIYQPVKNDPNYNPNDFKQTSKGVSNYINLNLLNKTGKIESISRNIRVKLPEKDEDEVSNDEMDDDIDVETTTKLKQKYQAQSKQDKQSKSKQKKQNSSNVQGRK
;
A
#
# COMPACT_ATOMS: atom_id res chain seq x y z
N MET A 1 -15.49 53.88 -83.56
CA MET A 1 -16.39 52.70 -83.68
C MET A 1 -15.64 51.37 -83.59
N ARG A 2 -14.69 51.03 -84.50
CA ARG A 2 -14.00 49.72 -84.50
C ARG A 2 -13.13 49.44 -83.26
N GLN A 3 -12.40 50.44 -82.77
CA GLN A 3 -11.54 50.30 -81.57
C GLN A 3 -12.34 50.06 -80.29
N ILE A 4 -13.49 50.71 -80.13
CA ILE A 4 -14.38 50.54 -78.97
C ILE A 4 -14.82 49.08 -78.87
N ARG A 5 -15.26 48.49 -79.98
CA ARG A 5 -15.68 47.08 -80.04
C ARG A 5 -14.56 46.08 -79.73
N ILE A 6 -13.31 46.40 -80.10
CA ILE A 6 -12.14 45.56 -79.78
C ILE A 6 -11.82 45.63 -78.29
N LEU A 7 -11.92 46.81 -77.68
CA LEU A 7 -11.71 47.00 -76.25
C LEU A 7 -12.80 46.32 -75.42
N GLU A 8 -14.06 46.40 -75.85
CA GLU A 8 -15.20 45.68 -75.24
C GLU A 8 -14.99 44.16 -75.27
N ASN A 9 -14.67 43.59 -76.43
CA ASN A 9 -14.40 42.16 -76.55
C ASN A 9 -13.20 41.71 -75.69
N ARG A 10 -12.19 42.57 -75.51
CA ARG A 10 -11.04 42.29 -74.66
C ARG A 10 -11.42 42.36 -73.18
N LEU A 11 -12.27 43.30 -72.80
CA LEU A 11 -12.80 43.41 -71.44
C LEU A 11 -13.62 42.17 -71.08
N ASP A 12 -14.53 41.73 -71.96
CA ASP A 12 -15.33 40.52 -71.73
C ASP A 12 -14.44 39.28 -71.56
N LYS A 13 -13.40 39.14 -72.38
CA LYS A 13 -12.43 38.03 -72.25
C LYS A 13 -11.67 38.07 -70.93
N VAL A 14 -11.33 39.25 -70.42
CA VAL A 14 -10.70 39.42 -69.11
C VAL A 14 -11.69 39.10 -67.99
N MET A 15 -12.95 39.53 -68.11
CA MET A 15 -13.99 39.23 -67.12
C MET A 15 -14.28 37.74 -67.01
N ILE A 16 -14.34 37.01 -68.14
CA ILE A 16 -14.49 35.54 -68.12
C ILE A 16 -13.30 34.89 -67.40
N LYS A 17 -12.07 35.29 -67.73
CA LYS A 17 -10.86 34.76 -67.07
C LYS A 17 -10.80 35.10 -65.58
N PHE A 18 -11.25 36.29 -65.20
CA PHE A 18 -11.32 36.71 -63.80
C PHE A 18 -12.34 35.87 -63.03
N ASN A 19 -13.53 35.65 -63.60
CA ASN A 19 -14.56 34.81 -62.98
C ASN A 19 -14.13 33.34 -62.86
N GLU A 20 -13.43 32.81 -63.87
CA GLU A 20 -12.85 31.46 -63.83
C GLU A 20 -11.77 31.36 -62.74
N ALA A 21 -10.83 32.31 -62.69
CA ALA A 21 -9.82 32.36 -61.64
C ALA A 21 -10.44 32.51 -60.24
N GLN A 22 -11.54 33.26 -60.11
CA GLN A 22 -12.26 33.42 -58.86
C GLN A 22 -12.98 32.13 -58.45
N SER A 23 -13.54 31.38 -59.41
CA SER A 23 -14.12 30.06 -59.17
C SER A 23 -13.06 29.07 -58.67
N ILE A 24 -11.91 29.00 -59.36
CA ILE A 24 -10.78 28.15 -58.98
C ILE A 24 -10.23 28.54 -57.59
N LYS A 25 -10.13 29.84 -57.30
CA LYS A 25 -9.72 30.32 -55.97
C LYS A 25 -10.68 29.82 -54.89
N LYS A 26 -11.99 29.94 -55.10
CA LYS A 26 -13.00 29.47 -54.14
C LYS A 26 -12.92 27.96 -53.88
N THR A 27 -12.67 27.15 -54.92
CA THR A 27 -12.51 25.69 -54.73
C THR A 27 -11.25 25.37 -53.93
N TYR A 28 -10.12 26.03 -54.21
CA TYR A 28 -8.91 25.85 -53.42
C TYR A 28 -9.07 26.33 -51.96
N GLU A 29 -9.76 27.45 -51.73
CA GLU A 29 -10.08 27.90 -50.37
C GLU A 29 -10.91 26.87 -49.60
N GLN A 30 -11.87 26.23 -50.25
CA GLN A 30 -12.66 25.16 -49.65
C GLN A 30 -11.82 23.91 -49.35
N ILE A 31 -10.93 23.50 -50.27
CA ILE A 31 -10.01 22.39 -50.05
C ILE A 31 -9.09 22.68 -48.86
N VAL A 32 -8.51 23.89 -48.80
CA VAL A 32 -7.64 24.28 -47.67
C VAL A 32 -8.40 24.30 -46.36
N LYS A 33 -9.65 24.77 -46.34
CA LYS A 33 -10.49 24.74 -45.15
C LYS A 33 -10.72 23.30 -44.67
N ARG A 34 -11.09 22.40 -45.58
CA ARG A 34 -11.29 20.99 -45.26
C ARG A 34 -10.02 20.31 -44.75
N LEU A 35 -8.87 20.57 -45.38
CA LEU A 35 -7.58 20.02 -44.92
C LEU A 35 -7.20 20.54 -43.52
N LYS A 36 -7.53 21.80 -43.19
CA LYS A 36 -7.32 22.33 -41.83
C LYS A 36 -8.22 21.66 -40.80
N GLU A 37 -9.49 21.42 -41.14
CA GLU A 37 -10.43 20.70 -40.28
C GLU A 37 -10.00 19.25 -40.08
N GLU A 38 -9.59 18.55 -41.15
CA GLU A 38 -9.07 17.18 -41.09
C GLU A 38 -7.79 17.09 -40.26
N ARG A 39 -6.86 18.05 -40.38
CA ARG A 39 -5.65 18.13 -39.54
C ARG A 39 -6.01 18.16 -38.05
N VAL A 40 -6.92 19.04 -37.65
CA VAL A 40 -7.37 19.13 -36.24
C VAL A 40 -8.08 17.83 -35.82
N GLY A 41 -8.81 17.20 -36.73
CA GLY A 41 -9.39 15.87 -36.51
C GLY A 41 -8.34 14.79 -36.20
N TYR A 42 -7.24 14.76 -36.97
CA TYR A 42 -6.14 13.83 -36.75
C TYR A 42 -5.39 14.11 -35.44
N ASP A 43 -5.13 15.37 -35.10
CA ASP A 43 -4.49 15.73 -33.83
C ASP A 43 -5.32 15.23 -32.62
N ASN A 44 -6.66 15.35 -32.70
CA ASN A 44 -7.55 14.83 -31.65
C ASN A 44 -7.54 13.30 -31.57
N GLN A 45 -7.51 12.61 -32.71
CA GLN A 45 -7.42 11.15 -32.76
C GLN A 45 -6.08 10.67 -32.20
N LEU A 46 -4.99 11.34 -32.57
CA LEU A 46 -3.65 11.04 -32.06
C LEU A 46 -3.60 11.21 -30.54
N ALA A 47 -4.09 12.35 -30.02
CA ALA A 47 -4.15 12.59 -28.57
C ALA A 47 -5.08 11.60 -27.83
N ALA A 48 -6.09 11.04 -28.49
CA ALA A 48 -6.91 9.98 -27.92
C ALA A 48 -6.16 8.64 -27.86
N ILE A 49 -5.44 8.30 -28.94
CA ILE A 49 -4.60 7.09 -29.01
C ILE A 49 -3.45 7.17 -28.01
N GLU A 50 -2.76 8.30 -27.90
CA GLU A 50 -1.66 8.51 -26.94
C GLU A 50 -2.13 8.37 -25.49
N ARG A 51 -3.32 8.92 -25.15
CA ARG A 51 -3.91 8.72 -23.82
C ARG A 51 -4.26 7.27 -23.56
N SER A 52 -4.78 6.56 -24.56
CA SER A 52 -5.08 5.14 -24.45
C SER A 52 -3.80 4.32 -24.28
N LEU A 53 -2.75 4.63 -25.04
CA LEU A 53 -1.44 3.99 -24.96
C LEU A 53 -0.83 4.18 -23.57
N LYS A 54 -0.81 5.41 -23.05
CA LYS A 54 -0.31 5.70 -21.70
C LYS A 54 -1.09 4.95 -20.61
N GLY A 55 -2.41 4.83 -20.78
CA GLY A 55 -3.24 4.00 -19.89
C GLY A 55 -2.84 2.53 -19.95
N LYS A 56 -2.59 1.99 -21.15
CA LYS A 56 -2.16 0.60 -21.35
C LYS A 56 -0.75 0.32 -20.85
N GLU A 57 0.16 1.27 -20.96
CA GLU A 57 1.50 1.17 -20.37
C GLU A 57 1.41 1.09 -18.85
N HIS A 58 0.56 1.91 -18.23
CA HIS A 58 0.32 1.83 -16.78
C HIS A 58 -0.30 0.49 -16.36
N ASP A 59 -1.35 0.04 -17.07
CA ASP A 59 -1.97 -1.29 -16.83
C ASP A 59 -0.91 -2.41 -16.94
N PHE A 60 0.03 -2.29 -17.88
CA PHE A 60 1.11 -3.26 -18.09
C PHE A 60 2.12 -3.25 -16.95
N GLU A 61 2.53 -2.07 -16.46
CA GLU A 61 3.41 -1.93 -15.30
C GLU A 61 2.78 -2.55 -14.03
N GLU A 62 1.49 -2.30 -13.79
CA GLU A 62 0.76 -2.92 -12.68
C GLU A 62 0.71 -4.45 -12.82
N LEU A 63 0.44 -4.96 -14.02
CA LEU A 63 0.41 -6.40 -14.28
C LEU A 63 1.79 -7.04 -14.09
N LEU A 64 2.87 -6.34 -14.45
CA LEU A 64 4.23 -6.81 -14.24
C LEU A 64 4.55 -6.94 -12.75
N LEU A 65 4.15 -5.95 -11.93
CA LEU A 65 4.31 -6.02 -10.48
C LEU A 65 3.53 -7.20 -9.88
N LEU A 66 2.27 -7.38 -10.29
CA LEU A 66 1.45 -8.53 -9.87
C LEU A 66 2.08 -9.87 -10.29
N ALA A 67 2.69 -9.94 -11.47
CA ALA A 67 3.40 -11.13 -11.92
C ALA A 67 4.63 -11.42 -11.05
N HIS A 68 5.40 -10.40 -10.67
CA HIS A 68 6.49 -10.54 -9.72
C HIS A 68 6.00 -11.05 -8.36
N ASP A 69 4.93 -10.48 -7.81
CA ASP A 69 4.35 -10.94 -6.54
C ASP A 69 3.85 -12.39 -6.62
N ALA A 70 3.19 -12.76 -7.72
CA ALA A 70 2.72 -14.11 -7.95
C ALA A 70 3.87 -15.13 -8.09
N THR A 71 4.95 -14.76 -8.79
CA THR A 71 6.15 -15.61 -8.90
C THR A 71 6.82 -15.80 -7.55
N HIS A 72 6.98 -14.72 -6.77
CA HIS A 72 7.54 -14.79 -5.42
C HIS A 72 6.67 -15.67 -4.48
N ALA A 73 5.34 -15.50 -4.52
CA ALA A 73 4.42 -16.33 -3.75
C ALA A 73 4.52 -17.83 -4.13
N LYS A 74 4.64 -18.13 -5.43
CA LYS A 74 4.85 -19.49 -5.92
C LYS A 74 6.18 -20.07 -5.45
N GLU A 75 7.25 -19.28 -5.46
CA GLU A 75 8.57 -19.71 -4.98
C GLU A 75 8.56 -20.01 -3.48
N LEU A 76 7.94 -19.14 -2.68
CA LEU A 76 7.75 -19.38 -1.24
C LEU A 76 6.96 -20.66 -0.97
N ALA A 77 5.82 -20.84 -1.63
CA ALA A 77 5.01 -22.05 -1.50
C ALA A 77 5.77 -23.32 -1.93
N SER A 78 6.55 -23.24 -3.02
CA SER A 78 7.39 -24.35 -3.48
C SER A 78 8.50 -24.68 -2.47
N ALA A 79 9.13 -23.66 -1.88
CA ALA A 79 10.15 -23.83 -0.86
C ALA A 79 9.59 -24.45 0.42
N GLU A 80 8.41 -24.01 0.86
CA GLU A 80 7.71 -24.60 2.01
C GLU A 80 7.33 -26.05 1.76
N LEU A 81 6.79 -26.36 0.58
CA LEU A 81 6.44 -27.72 0.17
C LEU A 81 7.68 -28.62 0.16
N LYS A 82 8.82 -28.14 -0.35
CA LYS A 82 10.11 -28.87 -0.31
C LYS A 82 10.55 -29.13 1.14
N LYS A 83 10.48 -28.13 2.01
CA LYS A 83 10.81 -28.29 3.45
C LYS A 83 9.90 -29.32 4.11
N TYR A 84 8.60 -29.29 3.84
CA TYR A 84 7.64 -30.26 4.38
C TYR A 84 7.91 -31.68 3.87
N ASN A 85 8.17 -31.85 2.57
CA ASN A 85 8.52 -33.14 2.00
C ASN A 85 9.80 -33.71 2.62
N HIS A 86 10.82 -32.88 2.84
CA HIS A 86 12.04 -33.31 3.51
C HIS A 86 11.77 -33.74 4.96
N LYS A 87 11.00 -32.97 5.72
CA LYS A 87 10.56 -33.36 7.08
C LYS A 87 9.80 -34.69 7.07
N LYS A 88 8.88 -34.87 6.13
CA LYS A 88 8.11 -36.12 5.98
C LYS A 88 9.01 -37.31 5.67
N ALA A 89 9.97 -37.14 4.76
CA ALA A 89 10.94 -38.18 4.43
C ALA A 89 11.80 -38.57 5.64
N ASN A 90 12.32 -37.59 6.39
CA ASN A 90 13.11 -37.85 7.60
C ASN A 90 12.30 -38.60 8.67
N VAL A 91 11.02 -38.25 8.85
CA VAL A 91 10.12 -38.97 9.78
C VAL A 91 9.86 -40.40 9.31
N GLN A 92 9.66 -40.62 8.01
CA GLN A 92 9.51 -41.96 7.45
C GLN A 92 10.77 -42.81 7.65
N GLU A 93 11.95 -42.22 7.46
CA GLU A 93 13.24 -42.87 7.66
C GLU A 93 13.46 -43.23 9.14
N LEU A 94 13.25 -42.29 10.06
CA LEU A 94 13.31 -42.53 11.50
C LEU A 94 12.34 -43.64 11.94
N ARG A 95 11.10 -43.61 11.43
CA ARG A 95 10.10 -44.63 11.73
C ARG A 95 10.52 -46.00 11.19
N LYS A 96 11.09 -46.04 9.97
CA LYS A 96 11.60 -47.28 9.37
C LYS A 96 12.76 -47.85 10.19
N ALA A 97 13.73 -47.01 10.55
CA ALA A 97 14.85 -47.39 11.41
C ALA A 97 14.38 -47.95 12.76
N TYR A 98 13.41 -47.28 13.40
CA TYR A 98 12.82 -47.74 14.66
C TYR A 98 12.11 -49.09 14.51
N ILE A 99 11.32 -49.29 13.45
CA ILE A 99 10.66 -50.58 13.19
C ILE A 99 11.70 -51.67 12.92
N ASP A 100 12.75 -51.38 12.15
CA ASP A 100 13.81 -52.33 11.84
C ASP A 100 14.61 -52.71 13.10
N GLU A 101 14.87 -51.76 14.00
CA GLU A 101 15.48 -52.01 15.31
C GLU A 101 14.59 -52.91 16.19
N LYS A 102 13.28 -52.62 16.27
CA LYS A 102 12.33 -53.46 17.02
C LYS A 102 12.20 -54.86 16.42
N LYS A 103 12.18 -54.99 15.09
CA LYS A 103 12.20 -56.30 14.42
C LYS A 103 13.44 -57.11 14.77
N LYS A 104 14.62 -56.49 14.72
CA LYS A 104 15.88 -57.15 15.14
C LYS A 104 15.84 -57.59 16.60
N ALA A 105 15.30 -56.77 17.50
CA ALA A 105 15.17 -57.14 18.92
C ALA A 105 14.20 -58.31 19.14
N ILE A 106 13.10 -58.38 18.37
CA ILE A 106 12.16 -59.51 18.41
C ILE A 106 12.82 -60.77 17.86
N GLU A 107 13.48 -60.70 16.70
CA GLU A 107 14.21 -61.82 16.09
C GLU A 107 15.29 -62.38 17.04
N GLN A 108 16.02 -61.51 17.74
CA GLN A 108 16.97 -61.92 18.78
C GLN A 108 16.29 -62.63 19.96
N ARG A 109 15.13 -62.14 20.43
CA ARG A 109 14.37 -62.80 21.50
C ARG A 109 13.82 -64.15 21.05
N GLU A 110 13.25 -64.24 19.85
CA GLU A 110 12.78 -65.50 19.28
C GLU A 110 13.91 -66.52 19.15
N ALA A 111 15.11 -66.10 18.70
CA ALA A 111 16.28 -66.97 18.64
C ALA A 111 16.72 -67.48 20.03
N VAL A 112 16.61 -66.65 21.07
CA VAL A 112 16.89 -67.08 22.46
C VAL A 112 15.83 -68.06 22.95
N ILE A 113 14.54 -67.78 22.72
CA ILE A 113 13.43 -68.67 23.10
C ILE A 113 13.57 -70.02 22.40
N GLN A 114 13.83 -70.05 21.09
CA GLN A 114 14.06 -71.30 20.36
C GLN A 114 15.26 -72.09 20.90
N ARG A 115 16.32 -71.41 21.35
CA ARG A 115 17.47 -72.07 22.02
C ARG A 115 17.08 -72.64 23.38
N ILE A 116 16.24 -71.96 24.14
CA ILE A 116 15.74 -72.42 25.44
C ILE A 116 14.79 -73.60 25.24
N GLU A 117 13.79 -73.51 24.36
CA GLU A 117 12.87 -74.60 24.03
C GLU A 117 13.60 -75.86 23.57
N LYS A 118 14.68 -75.71 22.79
CA LYS A 118 15.51 -76.85 22.40
C LYS A 118 16.20 -77.50 23.62
N LYS A 119 16.74 -76.69 24.54
CA LYS A 119 17.34 -77.19 25.80
C LYS A 119 16.31 -77.78 26.75
N ASP A 120 15.11 -77.21 26.81
CA ASP A 120 14.03 -77.66 27.68
C ASP A 120 13.45 -78.97 27.16
N LYS A 121 13.28 -79.15 25.85
CA LYS A 121 12.99 -80.48 25.26
C LYS A 121 14.06 -81.51 25.61
N ASP A 122 15.34 -81.15 25.45
CA ASP A 122 16.46 -82.02 25.82
C ASP A 122 16.50 -82.34 27.34
N ASN A 123 15.93 -81.48 28.19
CA ASN A 123 15.83 -81.67 29.65
C ASN A 123 14.54 -82.37 30.09
N GLU A 124 13.41 -82.17 29.42
CA GLU A 124 12.14 -82.86 29.67
C GLU A 124 12.27 -84.35 29.34
N ASP A 125 12.95 -84.69 28.24
CA ASP A 125 13.32 -86.08 27.91
C ASP A 125 14.22 -86.71 28.99
N ARG A 126 14.96 -85.91 29.77
CA ARG A 126 15.78 -86.36 30.91
C ARG A 126 15.04 -86.38 32.25
N ASN A 127 14.01 -85.55 32.43
CA ASN A 127 13.23 -85.44 33.66
C ASN A 127 12.02 -86.38 33.72
N GLN A 128 11.52 -86.88 32.57
CA GLN A 128 10.47 -87.91 32.55
C GLN A 128 10.92 -89.25 33.17
N GLU A 129 12.23 -89.47 33.40
CA GLU A 129 12.75 -90.62 34.15
C GLU A 129 12.81 -90.45 35.67
N LYS A 130 12.53 -89.26 36.23
CA LYS A 130 12.77 -88.97 37.67
C LYS A 130 11.64 -88.23 38.38
N SER A 131 10.39 -88.62 38.17
CA SER A 131 9.26 -88.13 38.99
C SER A 131 8.20 -89.20 39.23
N GLN A 132 8.62 -90.35 39.74
CA GLN A 132 7.87 -91.07 40.77
C GLN A 132 8.61 -90.81 42.07
N ILE A 133 7.98 -90.15 43.06
CA ILE A 133 8.17 -90.35 44.52
C ILE A 133 7.63 -89.14 45.33
N TYR A 134 6.79 -89.49 46.30
CA TYR A 134 6.32 -88.82 47.52
C TYR A 134 4.95 -88.09 47.58
N ASN A 135 4.09 -88.81 48.30
CA ASN A 135 2.80 -88.50 48.91
C ASN A 135 2.90 -87.63 50.17
N LEU A 136 1.76 -86.99 50.48
CA LEU A 136 1.07 -86.82 51.77
C LEU A 136 1.85 -86.85 53.10
N ASN A 137 1.57 -85.86 53.97
CA ASN A 137 0.84 -85.99 55.26
C ASN A 137 1.12 -84.77 56.17
N GLU A 138 0.09 -84.02 56.57
CA GLU A 138 -0.73 -84.18 57.79
C GLU A 138 -0.08 -83.65 59.10
N ASN A 139 -0.76 -82.61 59.61
CA ASN A 139 -1.30 -82.45 60.97
C ASN A 139 -0.43 -82.24 62.22
N ASN A 140 -0.95 -81.26 62.98
CA ASN A 140 -1.01 -81.11 64.43
C ASN A 140 0.24 -80.66 65.20
N GLN A 141 0.10 -79.51 65.89
CA GLN A 141 0.01 -79.52 67.35
C GLN A 141 -0.54 -78.20 67.92
N ASN A 142 -1.66 -78.33 68.62
CA ASN A 142 -2.14 -77.39 69.65
C ASN A 142 -1.12 -77.28 70.78
N LYS A 143 -0.97 -76.08 71.36
CA LYS A 143 -1.02 -75.90 72.83
C LYS A 143 -0.96 -74.43 73.29
N ASP A 144 -1.71 -74.21 74.36
CA ASP A 144 -1.51 -73.25 75.45
C ASP A 144 -2.11 -71.84 75.36
N GLN A 145 -3.38 -71.79 75.81
CA GLN A 145 -4.03 -70.66 76.47
C GLN A 145 -3.49 -70.50 77.90
N SER A 146 -2.94 -69.32 78.23
CA SER A 146 -3.13 -68.64 79.53
C SER A 146 -2.30 -67.34 79.59
N ASN A 147 -2.96 -66.21 79.32
CA ASN A 147 -2.64 -64.83 79.76
C ASN A 147 -3.54 -63.89 78.93
N LEU A 148 -4.75 -63.59 79.41
CA LEU A 148 -5.89 -63.26 78.52
C LEU A 148 -6.61 -61.93 78.78
N GLN A 149 -6.02 -60.96 79.49
CA GLN A 149 -6.70 -59.64 79.64
C GLN A 149 -5.86 -58.40 79.29
N ASP A 150 -4.53 -58.38 79.45
CA ASP A 150 -3.68 -57.30 78.91
C ASP A 150 -3.07 -57.64 77.55
N THR A 151 -2.77 -58.93 77.34
CA THR A 151 -2.33 -59.48 76.05
C THR A 151 -3.46 -59.55 75.03
N THR A 152 -4.73 -59.54 75.42
CA THR A 152 -5.86 -59.57 74.47
C THR A 152 -6.03 -58.24 73.76
N PHE A 153 -5.89 -57.11 74.45
CA PHE A 153 -5.93 -55.81 73.78
C PHE A 153 -4.71 -55.61 72.85
N GLN A 154 -3.51 -56.00 73.30
CA GLN A 154 -2.31 -55.96 72.47
C GLN A 154 -2.36 -56.98 71.32
N LYS A 155 -2.89 -58.20 71.55
CA LYS A 155 -3.12 -59.19 70.48
C LYS A 155 -4.20 -58.74 69.52
N GLN A 156 -5.26 -58.09 69.99
CA GLN A 156 -6.32 -57.60 69.12
C GLN A 156 -5.77 -56.48 68.24
N LYS A 157 -4.97 -55.57 68.81
CA LYS A 157 -4.22 -54.58 68.03
C LYS A 157 -3.19 -55.20 67.08
N LEU A 158 -2.52 -56.29 67.49
CA LEU A 158 -1.60 -57.04 66.64
C LEU A 158 -2.34 -57.74 65.50
N LEU A 159 -3.51 -58.31 65.76
CA LEU A 159 -4.40 -58.95 64.79
C LEU A 159 -4.98 -57.91 63.84
N ASP A 160 -5.33 -56.71 64.32
CA ASP A 160 -5.77 -55.60 63.49
C ASP A 160 -4.64 -55.13 62.56
N TYR A 161 -3.41 -55.04 63.08
CA TYR A 161 -2.23 -54.75 62.26
C TYR A 161 -1.92 -55.89 61.29
N GLU A 162 -2.02 -57.15 61.70
CA GLU A 162 -1.78 -58.33 60.85
C GLU A 162 -2.83 -58.42 59.74
N GLU A 163 -4.11 -58.15 60.04
CA GLU A 163 -5.19 -58.08 59.08
C GLU A 163 -5.01 -56.89 58.12
N ALA A 164 -4.58 -55.73 58.64
CA ALA A 164 -4.23 -54.57 57.82
C ALA A 164 -3.06 -54.88 56.88
N PHE A 165 -2.00 -55.51 57.37
CA PHE A 165 -0.86 -55.94 56.55
C PHE A 165 -1.26 -57.03 55.55
N ARG A 166 -2.13 -57.97 55.92
CA ARG A 166 -2.66 -59.00 55.00
C ARG A 166 -3.45 -58.37 53.86
N LYS A 167 -4.32 -57.41 54.16
CA LYS A 167 -5.01 -56.59 53.15
C LYS A 167 -4.03 -55.80 52.28
N LEU A 168 -2.95 -55.29 52.87
CA LEU A 168 -1.90 -54.55 52.17
C LEU A 168 -1.10 -55.48 51.23
N TYR A 169 -0.74 -56.68 51.66
CA TYR A 169 -0.09 -57.71 50.85
C TYR A 169 -1.00 -58.18 49.71
N GLU A 170 -2.29 -58.37 49.98
CA GLU A 170 -3.28 -58.76 48.96
C GLU A 170 -3.50 -57.66 47.93
N ALA A 171 -3.59 -56.39 48.35
CA ALA A 171 -3.78 -55.24 47.46
C ALA A 171 -2.52 -54.89 46.64
N THR A 172 -1.33 -55.10 47.21
CA THR A 172 -0.05 -54.79 46.54
C THR A 172 0.54 -55.99 45.78
N GLY A 173 0.12 -57.21 46.10
CA GLY A 173 0.63 -58.47 45.53
C GLY A 173 2.08 -58.79 45.90
N VAL A 174 2.59 -58.16 46.96
CA VAL A 174 3.98 -58.27 47.43
C VAL A 174 4.00 -59.05 48.75
N THR A 175 5.08 -59.76 49.08
CA THR A 175 5.20 -60.57 50.31
C THR A 175 6.17 -59.99 51.34
N ASP A 176 7.08 -59.10 50.94
CA ASP A 176 8.04 -58.43 51.83
C ASP A 176 7.61 -56.99 52.17
N VAL A 177 7.73 -56.61 53.44
CA VAL A 177 7.43 -55.27 53.95
C VAL A 177 8.31 -54.22 53.27
N ASN A 178 9.58 -54.55 53.02
CA ASN A 178 10.52 -53.58 52.46
C ASN A 178 10.20 -53.27 50.98
N GLU A 179 9.75 -54.27 50.23
CA GLU A 179 9.27 -54.09 48.86
C GLU A 179 7.97 -53.27 48.80
N ILE A 180 7.07 -53.41 49.78
CA ILE A 180 5.90 -52.52 49.92
C ILE A 180 6.35 -51.08 50.10
N ILE A 181 7.26 -50.82 51.05
CA ILE A 181 7.73 -49.46 51.33
C ILE A 181 8.36 -48.85 50.08
N GLN A 182 9.16 -49.62 49.33
CA GLN A 182 9.78 -49.15 48.10
C GLN A 182 8.73 -48.85 47.00
N LYS A 183 7.72 -49.73 46.83
CA LYS A 183 6.62 -49.48 45.88
C LYS A 183 5.78 -48.26 46.25
N PHE A 184 5.45 -48.08 47.53
CA PHE A 184 4.75 -46.87 47.99
C PHE A 184 5.60 -45.63 47.80
N THR A 185 6.90 -45.68 48.08
CA THR A 185 7.80 -44.53 47.90
C THR A 185 7.89 -44.14 46.43
N THR A 186 8.11 -45.11 45.52
CA THR A 186 8.14 -44.88 44.08
C THR A 186 6.78 -44.48 43.50
N GLN A 187 5.68 -45.00 44.05
CA GLN A 187 4.32 -44.59 43.69
C GLN A 187 4.02 -43.16 44.16
N ASP A 188 4.47 -42.76 45.35
CA ASP A 188 4.34 -41.40 45.87
C ASP A 188 5.19 -40.42 45.06
N GLU A 189 6.41 -40.80 44.69
CA GLU A 189 7.28 -40.00 43.81
C GLU A 189 6.65 -39.82 42.41
N THR A 190 6.14 -40.90 41.81
CA THR A 190 5.45 -40.81 40.52
C THR A 190 4.14 -40.02 40.62
N SER A 191 3.40 -40.15 41.72
CA SER A 191 2.18 -39.36 41.98
C SER A 191 2.50 -37.87 42.17
N ARG A 192 3.58 -37.53 42.88
CA ARG A 192 4.08 -36.15 42.98
C ARG A 192 4.48 -35.59 41.62
N SER A 193 5.27 -36.34 40.84
CA SER A 193 5.67 -35.92 39.49
C SER A 193 4.48 -35.75 38.55
N LEU A 194 3.48 -36.64 38.61
CA LEU A 194 2.25 -36.50 37.83
C LEU A 194 1.41 -35.29 38.28
N ASN A 195 1.36 -34.99 39.58
CA ASN A 195 0.67 -33.80 40.08
C ASN A 195 1.39 -32.51 39.69
N GLU A 196 2.72 -32.48 39.75
CA GLU A 196 3.54 -31.35 39.27
C GLU A 196 3.31 -31.13 37.76
N LEU A 197 3.35 -32.21 36.97
CA LEU A 197 3.11 -32.14 35.53
C LEU A 197 1.68 -31.70 35.21
N LYS A 198 0.70 -32.21 35.97
CA LYS A 198 -0.71 -31.77 35.87
C LYS A 198 -0.81 -30.27 36.17
N GLN A 199 -0.12 -29.79 37.21
CA GLN A 199 -0.13 -28.39 37.58
C GLN A 199 0.52 -27.51 36.50
N GLU A 200 1.65 -27.92 35.96
CA GLU A 200 2.32 -27.23 34.85
C GLU A 200 1.42 -27.15 33.61
N TYR A 201 0.72 -28.24 33.27
CA TYR A 201 -0.23 -28.21 32.15
C TYR A 201 -1.46 -27.36 32.44
N THR A 202 -1.97 -27.34 33.67
CA THR A 202 -3.08 -26.43 34.02
C THR A 202 -2.66 -24.97 33.92
N ASP A 203 -1.45 -24.63 34.35
CA ASP A 203 -0.90 -23.28 34.26
C ASP A 203 -0.70 -22.86 32.80
N LYS A 204 -0.14 -23.75 31.96
CA LYS A 204 -0.04 -23.51 30.51
C LYS A 204 -1.41 -23.32 29.85
N ILE A 205 -2.41 -24.11 30.24
CA ILE A 205 -3.77 -23.96 29.72
C ILE A 205 -4.34 -22.59 30.11
N GLU A 206 -4.14 -22.16 31.36
CA GLU A 206 -4.61 -20.86 31.83
C GLU A 206 -3.92 -19.70 31.10
N GLU A 207 -2.60 -19.80 30.88
CA GLU A 207 -1.83 -18.83 30.09
C GLU A 207 -2.34 -18.75 28.64
N GLN A 208 -2.56 -19.89 27.98
CA GLN A 208 -3.12 -19.93 26.63
C GLN A 208 -4.55 -19.38 26.57
N ILE A 209 -5.37 -19.60 27.61
CA ILE A 209 -6.71 -19.00 27.72
C ILE A 209 -6.62 -17.48 27.87
N LYS A 210 -5.68 -16.96 28.67
CA LYS A 210 -5.43 -15.52 28.82
C LYS A 210 -5.02 -14.91 27.48
N LEU A 211 -4.02 -15.50 26.82
CA LEU A 211 -3.54 -15.04 25.50
C LEU A 211 -4.65 -15.07 24.45
N ARG A 212 -5.44 -16.17 24.40
CA ARG A 212 -6.61 -16.27 23.51
C ARG A 212 -7.63 -15.17 23.79
N ASN A 213 -7.89 -14.87 25.06
CA ASN A 213 -8.84 -13.83 25.44
C ASN A 213 -8.30 -12.43 25.11
N GLU A 214 -7.00 -12.17 25.25
CA GLU A 214 -6.36 -10.92 24.80
C GLU A 214 -6.42 -10.76 23.29
N ILE A 215 -6.06 -11.80 22.52
CA ILE A 215 -6.18 -11.80 21.07
C ILE A 215 -7.64 -11.61 20.66
N LYS A 216 -8.60 -12.25 21.37
CA LYS A 216 -10.03 -12.05 21.11
C LYS A 216 -10.49 -10.63 21.44
N LYS A 217 -9.95 -10.01 22.49
CA LYS A 217 -10.18 -8.60 22.82
C LYS A 217 -9.60 -7.68 21.75
N SER A 218 -8.36 -7.91 21.30
CA SER A 218 -7.74 -7.16 20.19
C SER A 218 -8.49 -7.37 18.88
N LEU A 219 -8.95 -8.58 18.60
CA LEU A 219 -9.77 -8.88 17.43
C LEU A 219 -11.15 -8.22 17.52
N ASN A 220 -11.77 -8.19 18.71
CA ASN A 220 -13.00 -7.43 18.92
C ASN A 220 -12.74 -5.93 18.79
N HIS A 221 -11.64 -5.42 19.32
CA HIS A 221 -11.21 -4.04 19.13
C HIS A 221 -11.07 -3.73 17.64
N ILE A 222 -10.37 -4.54 16.85
CA ILE A 222 -10.26 -4.33 15.40
C ILE A 222 -11.61 -4.51 14.67
N LYS A 223 -12.41 -5.52 15.04
CA LYS A 223 -13.71 -5.79 14.39
C LYS A 223 -14.78 -4.75 14.71
N TYR A 224 -14.76 -4.20 15.91
CA TYR A 224 -15.75 -3.23 16.38
C TYR A 224 -15.24 -1.79 16.26
N GLU A 225 -13.94 -1.49 16.33
CA GLU A 225 -13.39 -0.20 15.90
C GLU A 225 -13.34 -0.06 14.36
N GLY A 226 -13.31 -1.17 13.63
CA GLY A 226 -13.57 -1.14 12.18
C GLY A 226 -15.03 -0.83 11.83
N ASN A 227 -15.94 -0.82 12.81
CA ASN A 227 -17.38 -0.63 12.63
C ASN A 227 -17.97 0.51 13.49
N ASP A 228 -17.25 0.98 14.49
CA ASP A 228 -17.48 2.25 15.17
C ASP A 228 -16.84 3.32 14.30
N ASN A 229 -17.63 3.93 13.41
CA ASN A 229 -17.26 5.12 12.64
C ASN A 229 -16.39 6.05 13.49
N PRO A 230 -15.05 6.06 13.32
CA PRO A 230 -14.25 7.06 13.97
C PRO A 230 -14.50 8.31 13.14
N ASN A 231 -15.32 9.20 13.67
CA ASN A 231 -15.39 10.58 13.24
C ASN A 231 -15.51 10.77 11.73
N ARG A 232 -16.63 10.35 11.11
CA ARG A 232 -16.98 10.80 9.75
C ARG A 232 -16.83 12.32 9.61
N LYS A 233 -17.07 13.09 10.68
CA LYS A 233 -16.76 14.53 10.73
C LYS A 233 -15.27 14.87 10.65
N GLN A 234 -14.37 14.14 11.30
CA GLN A 234 -12.93 14.37 11.18
C GLN A 234 -12.39 13.88 9.83
N ILE A 235 -12.96 12.82 9.27
CA ILE A 235 -12.62 12.38 7.90
C ILE A 235 -13.12 13.43 6.90
N ASP A 236 -14.35 13.91 7.02
CA ASP A 236 -14.89 15.00 6.19
C ASP A 236 -14.06 16.28 6.37
N GLU A 237 -13.54 16.56 7.56
CA GLU A 237 -12.71 17.72 7.86
C GLU A 237 -11.28 17.57 7.29
N ILE A 238 -10.69 16.38 7.37
CA ILE A 238 -9.42 16.06 6.71
C ILE A 238 -9.60 16.12 5.19
N GLU A 239 -10.66 15.54 4.63
CA GLU A 239 -10.98 15.61 3.21
C GLU A 239 -11.18 17.06 2.77
N LYS A 240 -11.92 17.86 3.54
CA LYS A 240 -12.11 19.29 3.27
C LYS A 240 -10.79 20.05 3.33
N ASN A 241 -9.93 19.76 4.30
CA ASN A 241 -8.62 20.40 4.45
C ASN A 241 -7.66 20.00 3.32
N VAL A 242 -7.65 18.73 2.92
CA VAL A 242 -6.89 18.23 1.77
C VAL A 242 -7.38 18.88 0.49
N ASN A 243 -8.69 18.98 0.29
CA ASN A 243 -9.26 19.60 -0.91
C ASN A 243 -8.99 21.11 -0.95
N ASN A 244 -9.06 21.80 0.19
CA ASN A 244 -8.68 23.20 0.31
C ASN A 244 -7.19 23.43 0.03
N ALA A 245 -6.32 22.57 0.56
CA ALA A 245 -4.88 22.63 0.29
C ALA A 245 -4.57 22.34 -1.18
N SER A 246 -5.25 21.36 -1.79
CA SER A 246 -5.16 21.05 -3.22
C SER A 246 -5.59 22.23 -4.08
N ASN A 247 -6.74 22.85 -3.79
CA ASN A 247 -7.23 24.02 -4.51
C ASN A 247 -6.30 25.24 -4.36
N LYS A 248 -5.72 25.46 -3.16
CA LYS A 248 -4.72 26.51 -2.95
C LYS A 248 -3.45 26.23 -3.77
N CYS A 249 -3.00 24.98 -3.79
CA CYS A 249 -1.84 24.56 -4.58
C CYS A 249 -2.09 24.77 -6.09
N GLU A 250 -3.25 24.35 -6.59
CA GLU A 250 -3.63 24.50 -8.00
C GLU A 250 -3.72 25.98 -8.41
N LYS A 251 -4.36 26.82 -7.58
CA LYS A 251 -4.38 28.28 -7.79
C LYS A 251 -2.99 28.89 -7.81
N SER A 252 -2.10 28.47 -6.90
CA SER A 252 -0.71 28.93 -6.87
C SER A 252 0.07 28.47 -8.11
N LYS A 253 -0.17 27.24 -8.57
CA LYS A 253 0.43 26.68 -9.78
C LYS A 253 -0.01 27.45 -11.02
N LEU A 254 -1.29 27.76 -11.17
CA LEU A 254 -1.79 28.58 -12.29
C LEU A 254 -1.20 29.99 -12.29
N LYS A 255 -1.07 30.63 -11.12
CA LYS A 255 -0.39 31.93 -10.98
C LYS A 255 1.08 31.81 -11.39
N TYR A 256 1.77 30.78 -10.93
CA TYR A 256 3.16 30.51 -11.30
C TYR A 256 3.32 30.27 -12.79
N ASP A 257 2.46 29.47 -13.43
CA ASP A 257 2.49 29.22 -14.87
C ASP A 257 2.26 30.50 -15.68
N ARG A 258 1.36 31.39 -15.22
CA ARG A 258 1.16 32.70 -15.84
C ARG A 258 2.39 33.58 -15.72
N VAL A 259 2.97 33.68 -14.52
CA VAL A 259 4.19 34.48 -14.28
C VAL A 259 5.38 33.90 -15.05
N SER A 260 5.51 32.59 -15.12
CA SER A 260 6.54 31.88 -15.88
C SER A 260 6.45 32.19 -17.38
N LYS A 261 5.24 32.15 -17.98
CA LYS A 261 5.03 32.57 -19.37
C LYS A 261 5.41 34.04 -19.61
N ILE A 262 5.05 34.93 -18.68
CA ILE A 262 5.44 36.35 -18.77
C ILE A 262 6.96 36.48 -18.68
N LEU A 263 7.61 35.74 -17.77
CA LEU A 263 9.06 35.77 -17.60
C LEU A 263 9.80 35.27 -18.85
N VAL A 264 9.31 34.22 -19.51
CA VAL A 264 9.84 33.74 -20.79
C VAL A 264 9.72 34.82 -21.87
N ASN A 265 8.57 35.50 -21.96
CA ASN A 265 8.39 36.59 -22.91
C ASN A 265 9.31 37.78 -22.62
N VAL A 266 9.50 38.12 -21.34
CA VAL A 266 10.43 39.18 -20.92
C VAL A 266 11.86 38.80 -21.27
N LYS A 267 12.28 37.55 -21.01
CA LYS A 267 13.60 37.03 -21.39
C LYS A 267 13.83 37.15 -22.90
N ALA A 268 12.91 36.65 -23.71
CA ALA A 268 12.98 36.75 -25.17
C ALA A 268 13.00 38.21 -25.65
N GLY A 269 12.25 39.10 -24.99
CA GLY A 269 12.27 40.53 -25.26
C GLY A 269 13.62 41.19 -24.93
N ILE A 270 14.25 40.81 -23.83
CA ILE A 270 15.59 41.28 -23.44
C ILE A 270 16.65 40.78 -24.42
N GLU A 271 16.60 39.49 -24.80
CA GLU A 271 17.49 38.91 -25.80
C GLU A 271 17.36 39.63 -27.15
N HIS A 272 16.13 39.84 -27.63
CA HIS A 272 15.90 40.55 -28.89
C HIS A 272 16.34 42.03 -28.84
N LEU A 273 16.18 42.70 -27.69
CA LEU A 273 16.70 44.05 -27.50
C LEU A 273 18.23 44.06 -27.46
N TYR A 274 18.85 43.06 -26.83
CA TYR A 274 20.30 42.90 -26.78
C TYR A 274 20.89 42.69 -28.17
N GLU A 275 20.34 41.76 -28.97
CA GLU A 275 20.75 41.49 -30.36
C GLU A 275 20.64 42.76 -31.22
N ARG A 276 19.52 43.49 -31.12
CA ARG A 276 19.30 44.70 -31.92
C ARG A 276 20.23 45.85 -31.54
N LEU A 277 20.76 45.83 -30.32
CA LEU A 277 21.70 46.84 -29.79
C LEU A 277 23.14 46.31 -29.76
N GLU A 278 23.43 45.17 -30.37
CA GLU A 278 24.77 44.57 -30.40
C GLU A 278 25.80 45.50 -31.06
N PHE A 279 25.38 46.25 -32.08
CA PHE A 279 26.22 47.17 -32.83
C PHE A 279 26.66 48.42 -32.05
N TYR A 280 25.98 48.75 -30.95
CA TYR A 280 26.30 49.91 -30.13
C TYR A 280 27.16 49.48 -28.93
N ARG A 281 28.45 49.80 -28.98
CA ARG A 281 29.41 49.47 -27.92
C ARG A 281 29.46 50.59 -26.89
N LEU A 282 29.39 50.23 -25.61
CA LEU A 282 29.64 51.15 -24.50
C LEU A 282 31.15 51.24 -24.29
N GLU A 283 31.72 52.45 -24.35
CA GLU A 283 33.15 52.64 -24.09
C GLU A 283 33.47 52.27 -22.63
N GLY A 284 34.42 51.35 -22.44
CA GLY A 284 34.92 50.95 -21.12
C GLY A 284 34.17 49.83 -20.38
N LYS A 285 33.11 49.22 -20.96
CA LYS A 285 32.41 48.06 -20.36
C LYS A 285 32.36 46.86 -21.32
N PRO A 286 32.70 45.64 -20.89
CA PRO A 286 32.57 44.45 -21.73
C PRO A 286 31.09 44.14 -22.01
N ASN A 287 30.80 43.68 -23.23
CA ASN A 287 29.46 43.29 -23.65
C ASN A 287 29.09 41.99 -22.91
N ILE A 288 28.09 42.03 -22.03
CA ILE A 288 27.68 40.87 -21.23
C ILE A 288 26.81 39.95 -22.09
N ILE A 289 27.20 38.68 -22.20
CA ILE A 289 26.37 37.65 -22.85
C ILE A 289 25.13 37.43 -21.97
N VAL A 290 23.95 37.66 -22.53
CA VAL A 290 22.69 37.51 -21.80
C VAL A 290 22.45 36.03 -21.48
N THR A 291 22.56 35.68 -20.21
CA THR A 291 22.25 34.35 -19.64
C THR A 291 21.24 34.51 -18.50
N ASP A 292 20.59 33.42 -18.07
CA ASP A 292 19.53 33.47 -17.04
C ASP A 292 19.97 34.13 -15.72
N GLU A 293 21.26 34.05 -15.38
CA GLU A 293 21.84 34.68 -14.19
C GLU A 293 22.21 36.16 -14.41
N THR A 294 22.43 36.58 -15.66
CA THR A 294 22.90 37.92 -16.03
C THR A 294 21.83 38.80 -16.69
N LEU A 295 20.57 38.35 -16.77
CA LEU A 295 19.45 39.08 -17.39
C LEU A 295 19.28 40.52 -16.88
N VAL A 296 19.43 40.71 -15.56
CA VAL A 296 19.29 42.03 -14.92
C VAL A 296 20.44 42.96 -15.31
N GLU A 297 21.66 42.43 -15.39
CA GLU A 297 22.85 43.17 -15.80
C GLU A 297 22.82 43.49 -17.30
N GLY A 298 22.34 42.55 -18.13
CA GLY A 298 22.10 42.74 -19.55
C GLY A 298 21.05 43.83 -19.82
N LEU A 299 19.95 43.87 -19.06
CA LEU A 299 18.94 44.91 -19.16
C LEU A 299 19.48 46.30 -18.74
N ALA A 300 20.37 46.36 -17.74
CA ALA A 300 21.05 47.60 -17.37
C ALA A 300 21.94 48.12 -18.51
N GLN A 301 22.70 47.25 -19.17
CA GLN A 301 23.52 47.62 -20.33
C GLN A 301 22.67 48.06 -21.54
N ILE A 302 21.57 47.36 -21.83
CA ILE A 302 20.59 47.76 -22.86
C ILE A 302 20.06 49.17 -22.59
N THR A 303 19.75 49.49 -21.33
CA THR A 303 19.27 50.80 -20.92
C THR A 303 20.31 51.89 -21.15
N GLU A 304 21.59 51.63 -20.85
CA GLU A 304 22.69 52.56 -21.12
C GLU A 304 22.92 52.76 -22.64
N LYS A 305 22.88 51.68 -23.44
CA LYS A 305 22.97 51.76 -24.92
C LYS A 305 21.82 52.56 -25.52
N MET A 306 20.59 52.32 -25.07
CA MET A 306 19.41 53.08 -25.51
C MET A 306 19.52 54.57 -25.17
N LYS A 307 20.05 54.93 -23.98
CA LYS A 307 20.28 56.33 -23.62
C LYS A 307 21.32 56.99 -24.55
N LEU A 308 22.35 56.26 -24.95
CA LEU A 308 23.36 56.75 -25.89
C LEU A 308 22.75 57.01 -27.28
N ILE A 309 21.86 56.15 -27.76
CA ILE A 309 21.14 56.32 -29.04
C ILE A 309 20.08 57.42 -28.98
N TYR A 310 19.45 57.62 -27.81
CA TYR A 310 18.40 58.63 -27.64
C TYR A 310 18.92 60.05 -27.79
N GLN A 311 20.15 60.34 -27.35
CA GLN A 311 20.76 61.67 -27.47
C GLN A 311 20.88 62.18 -28.92
N PRO A 312 21.46 61.43 -29.89
CA PRO A 312 21.51 61.86 -31.28
C PRO A 312 20.14 61.92 -31.95
N VAL A 313 19.22 61.00 -31.62
CA VAL A 313 17.85 61.00 -32.18
C VAL A 313 17.05 62.21 -31.70
N LYS A 314 17.20 62.62 -30.44
CA LYS A 314 16.54 63.81 -29.89
C LYS A 314 17.03 65.12 -30.54
N ASN A 315 18.28 65.13 -31.01
CA ASN A 315 18.90 66.29 -31.64
C ASN A 315 18.64 66.36 -33.16
N ASP A 316 17.92 65.38 -33.73
CA ASP A 316 17.54 65.36 -35.14
C ASP A 316 16.39 66.36 -35.43
N PRO A 317 16.50 67.24 -36.44
CA PRO A 317 15.45 68.19 -36.82
C PRO A 317 14.08 67.57 -37.09
N ASN A 318 14.03 66.29 -37.47
CA ASN A 318 12.79 65.58 -37.78
C ASN A 318 12.15 64.88 -36.57
N TYR A 319 12.75 64.96 -35.37
CA TYR A 319 12.22 64.32 -34.17
C TYR A 319 11.05 65.10 -33.57
N ASN A 320 9.83 64.57 -33.69
CA ASN A 320 8.65 65.11 -33.02
C ASN A 320 8.23 64.21 -31.83
N PRO A 321 8.25 64.71 -30.59
CA PRO A 321 7.83 63.95 -29.40
C PRO A 321 6.38 63.46 -29.44
N ASN A 322 5.53 64.04 -30.31
CA ASN A 322 4.11 63.71 -30.39
C ASN A 322 3.78 62.52 -31.31
N ASP A 323 4.68 62.11 -32.20
CA ASP A 323 4.44 61.03 -33.17
C ASP A 323 4.34 59.65 -32.49
N PHE A 324 4.89 59.51 -31.28
CA PHE A 324 4.91 58.26 -30.51
C PHE A 324 3.84 58.17 -29.41
N LYS A 325 2.92 59.15 -29.30
CA LYS A 325 1.89 59.16 -28.24
C LYS A 325 0.75 58.15 -28.44
N GLN A 326 0.61 57.52 -29.60
CA GLN A 326 -0.46 56.54 -29.86
C GLN A 326 -0.19 55.15 -29.25
N THR A 327 1.06 54.79 -28.94
CA THR A 327 1.41 53.45 -28.45
C THR A 327 1.29 53.30 -26.92
N SER A 328 1.21 54.39 -26.15
CA SER A 328 1.17 54.32 -24.68
C SER A 328 -0.19 53.95 -24.10
N LYS A 329 -1.30 54.24 -24.80
CA LYS A 329 -2.66 53.89 -24.33
C LYS A 329 -2.91 52.37 -24.25
N GLY A 330 -2.17 51.56 -25.00
CA GLY A 330 -2.28 50.09 -24.98
C GLY A 330 -1.42 49.39 -23.91
N VAL A 331 -0.38 50.06 -23.39
CA VAL A 331 0.61 49.44 -22.49
C VAL A 331 0.25 49.63 -21.01
N SER A 332 -0.51 50.68 -20.66
CA SER A 332 -0.96 50.91 -19.26
C SER A 332 -1.82 49.77 -18.70
N ASN A 333 -2.45 48.94 -19.52
CA ASN A 333 -3.25 47.81 -19.05
C ASN A 333 -2.44 46.56 -18.67
N TYR A 334 -1.14 46.51 -18.98
CA TYR A 334 -0.31 45.32 -18.74
C TYR A 334 0.68 45.47 -17.57
N ILE A 335 0.82 46.67 -16.99
CA ILE A 335 1.77 46.95 -15.91
C ILE A 335 1.04 47.64 -14.74
N ASN A 336 0.03 46.98 -14.19
CA ASN A 336 -0.35 47.20 -12.79
C ASN A 336 0.18 46.03 -11.97
N LEU A 337 1.50 46.00 -11.82
CA LEU A 337 2.14 45.22 -10.78
C LEU A 337 2.24 46.17 -9.58
N ASN A 338 1.28 46.05 -8.64
CA ASN A 338 1.29 46.71 -7.34
C ASN A 338 2.53 46.29 -6.53
N LEU A 339 3.70 46.85 -6.89
CA LEU A 339 4.98 46.69 -6.20
C LEU A 339 5.47 48.02 -5.60
N LEU A 340 4.64 49.06 -5.61
CA LEU A 340 5.03 50.38 -5.13
C LEU A 340 4.11 50.88 -4.02
N ASN A 341 4.18 50.24 -2.84
CA ASN A 341 3.87 50.89 -1.57
C ASN A 341 4.99 50.61 -0.55
N LYS A 342 5.96 51.54 -0.59
CA LYS A 342 6.79 52.13 0.46
C LYS A 342 7.08 51.36 1.77
N THR A 343 8.41 51.26 1.99
CA THR A 343 9.18 51.38 3.25
C THR A 343 9.11 50.25 4.28
N GLY A 344 9.94 49.22 4.07
CA GLY A 344 10.47 48.36 5.12
C GLY A 344 11.96 48.15 4.88
N LYS A 345 12.80 48.49 5.88
CA LYS A 345 14.25 48.28 5.86
C LYS A 345 14.55 46.80 5.59
N ILE A 346 15.51 46.55 4.70
CA ILE A 346 16.08 45.22 4.47
C ILE A 346 17.02 44.94 5.65
N GLU A 347 16.51 44.26 6.69
CA GLU A 347 17.34 43.64 7.71
C GLU A 347 17.61 42.17 7.36
N SER A 348 18.87 41.81 7.54
CA SER A 348 19.48 40.50 7.37
C SER A 348 18.62 39.36 7.93
N ILE A 349 18.14 38.47 7.06
CA ILE A 349 17.52 37.21 7.50
C ILE A 349 18.61 36.15 7.60
N SER A 350 19.26 36.15 8.76
CA SER A 350 19.98 35.01 9.31
C SER A 350 19.05 33.79 9.45
N ARG A 351 19.56 32.63 9.02
CA ARG A 351 18.94 31.30 9.10
C ARG A 351 18.37 31.03 10.50
N ASN A 352 17.04 31.01 10.63
CA ASN A 352 16.32 30.29 11.68
C ASN A 352 14.81 30.30 11.35
N ILE A 353 14.25 29.15 10.96
CA ILE A 353 12.80 28.96 10.93
C ILE A 353 12.45 27.77 11.80
N ARG A 354 12.12 28.10 13.05
CA ARG A 354 11.42 27.24 14.00
C ARG A 354 9.97 27.14 13.51
N VAL A 355 9.48 25.91 13.30
CA VAL A 355 8.08 25.66 12.89
C VAL A 355 7.14 26.16 13.99
N LYS A 356 6.36 27.21 13.71
CA LYS A 356 5.22 27.59 14.54
C LYS A 356 3.98 26.84 14.04
N LEU A 357 3.32 26.13 14.94
CA LEU A 357 1.99 25.55 14.73
C LEU A 357 0.97 26.68 14.52
N PRO A 358 -0.06 26.49 13.68
CA PRO A 358 -1.02 27.54 13.40
C PRO A 358 -1.92 27.76 14.61
N GLU A 359 -1.82 28.96 15.19
CA GLU A 359 -2.87 29.51 16.03
C GLU A 359 -4.10 29.80 15.17
N LYS A 360 -5.24 29.71 15.84
CA LYS A 360 -6.58 29.76 15.29
C LYS A 360 -6.90 31.21 14.98
N ASP A 361 -6.66 31.64 13.74
CA ASP A 361 -7.05 32.99 13.32
C ASP A 361 -8.55 33.05 13.06
N GLU A 362 -9.19 33.85 13.90
CA GLU A 362 -10.57 34.29 13.82
C GLU A 362 -10.83 35.10 12.54
N ASP A 363 -12.10 35.10 12.15
CA ASP A 363 -12.64 35.65 10.93
C ASP A 363 -12.22 37.12 10.66
N GLU A 364 -11.52 37.36 9.55
CA GLU A 364 -11.61 38.62 8.82
C GLU A 364 -12.32 38.38 7.48
N VAL A 365 -13.63 38.56 7.52
CA VAL A 365 -14.50 38.64 6.35
C VAL A 365 -14.26 39.98 5.67
N SER A 366 -13.25 40.04 4.79
CA SER A 366 -13.13 41.15 3.85
C SER A 366 -14.14 40.95 2.72
N ASN A 367 -15.30 41.59 2.86
CA ASN A 367 -16.23 41.87 1.77
C ASN A 367 -15.52 42.78 0.76
N ASP A 368 -14.93 42.21 -0.27
CA ASP A 368 -14.72 42.91 -1.54
C ASP A 368 -15.53 42.17 -2.60
N GLU A 369 -16.72 42.70 -2.85
CA GLU A 369 -17.48 42.49 -4.09
C GLU A 369 -16.60 42.92 -5.25
N MET A 370 -16.03 41.96 -5.97
CA MET A 370 -15.46 42.20 -7.30
C MET A 370 -16.20 41.34 -8.31
N ASP A 371 -16.96 42.07 -9.13
CA ASP A 371 -17.79 41.68 -10.25
C ASP A 371 -17.43 40.34 -10.92
N ASP A 372 -18.47 39.51 -10.99
CA ASP A 372 -18.60 38.35 -11.85
C ASP A 372 -18.51 38.76 -13.33
N ASP A 373 -17.37 38.51 -13.96
CA ASP A 373 -17.27 38.31 -15.42
C ASP A 373 -16.44 37.06 -15.73
N ILE A 374 -16.76 35.96 -15.03
CA ILE A 374 -16.34 34.62 -15.42
C ILE A 374 -17.41 34.07 -16.36
N ASP A 375 -17.05 33.97 -17.64
CA ASP A 375 -17.79 33.37 -18.76
C ASP A 375 -18.95 32.45 -18.31
N VAL A 376 -20.17 33.00 -18.38
CA VAL A 376 -21.46 32.33 -18.14
C VAL A 376 -21.58 31.01 -18.93
N GLU A 377 -20.85 30.87 -20.03
CA GLU A 377 -20.83 29.67 -20.86
C GLU A 377 -20.03 28.50 -20.24
N THR A 378 -18.99 28.79 -19.45
CA THR A 378 -18.17 27.74 -18.81
C THR A 378 -18.88 27.17 -17.59
N THR A 379 -19.53 28.02 -16.79
CA THR A 379 -20.30 27.64 -15.61
C THR A 379 -21.58 26.89 -15.98
N THR A 380 -22.26 27.27 -17.08
CA THR A 380 -23.42 26.54 -17.60
C THR A 380 -23.04 25.17 -18.17
N LYS A 381 -21.92 25.05 -18.91
CA LYS A 381 -21.42 23.75 -19.40
C LYS A 381 -21.00 22.82 -18.25
N LEU A 382 -20.39 23.36 -17.19
CA LEU A 382 -20.03 22.58 -16.01
C LEU A 382 -21.29 22.09 -15.27
N LYS A 383 -22.29 22.95 -15.11
CA LYS A 383 -23.57 22.61 -14.47
C LYS A 383 -24.36 21.56 -15.27
N GLN A 384 -24.35 21.64 -16.60
CA GLN A 384 -24.94 20.62 -17.48
C GLN A 384 -24.20 19.27 -17.36
N LYS A 385 -22.86 19.29 -17.28
CA LYS A 385 -22.05 18.07 -17.11
C LYS A 385 -22.34 17.38 -15.76
N TYR A 386 -22.40 18.14 -14.67
CA TYR A 386 -22.75 17.62 -13.34
C TYR A 386 -24.19 17.07 -13.29
N GLN A 387 -25.15 17.74 -13.93
CA GLN A 387 -26.52 17.22 -14.01
C GLN A 387 -26.63 15.95 -14.87
N ALA A 388 -25.89 15.86 -15.97
CA ALA A 388 -25.85 14.66 -16.81
C ALA A 388 -25.23 13.47 -16.05
N GLN A 389 -24.16 13.71 -15.30
CA GLN A 389 -23.49 12.69 -14.48
C GLN A 389 -24.39 12.20 -13.33
N SER A 390 -25.08 13.12 -12.65
CA SER A 390 -26.06 12.75 -11.60
C SER A 390 -27.24 11.93 -12.15
N LYS A 391 -27.70 12.21 -13.39
CA LYS A 391 -28.75 11.41 -14.05
C LYS A 391 -28.24 10.02 -14.44
N GLN A 392 -27.01 9.88 -14.93
CA GLN A 392 -26.40 8.58 -15.21
C GLN A 392 -26.22 7.74 -13.93
N ASP A 393 -25.79 8.35 -12.83
CA ASP A 393 -25.62 7.66 -11.54
C ASP A 393 -26.95 7.21 -10.93
N LYS A 394 -28.03 7.99 -11.11
CA LYS A 394 -29.38 7.57 -10.71
C LYS A 394 -29.89 6.42 -11.58
N GLN A 395 -29.62 6.44 -12.88
CA GLN A 395 -30.02 5.36 -13.79
C GLN A 395 -29.24 4.06 -13.53
N SER A 396 -27.93 4.13 -13.26
CA SER A 396 -27.11 2.96 -12.93
C SER A 396 -27.55 2.31 -11.61
N LYS A 397 -27.84 3.10 -10.58
CA LYS A 397 -28.41 2.61 -9.30
C LYS A 397 -29.80 2.00 -9.48
N SER A 398 -30.64 2.53 -10.37
CA SER A 398 -31.97 1.96 -10.64
C SER A 398 -31.90 0.62 -11.38
N LYS A 399 -30.92 0.45 -12.30
CA LYS A 399 -30.67 -0.82 -13.00
C LYS A 399 -30.13 -1.91 -12.06
N GLN A 400 -29.23 -1.55 -11.14
CA GLN A 400 -28.76 -2.49 -10.11
C GLN A 400 -29.88 -2.95 -9.17
N LYS A 401 -30.81 -2.05 -8.78
CA LYS A 401 -31.99 -2.44 -7.98
C LYS A 401 -32.92 -3.40 -8.72
N LYS A 402 -33.14 -3.23 -10.03
CA LYS A 402 -33.97 -4.13 -10.85
C LYS A 402 -33.32 -5.51 -11.09
N GLN A 403 -31.99 -5.59 -11.20
CA GLN A 403 -31.27 -6.86 -11.29
C GLN A 403 -31.31 -7.64 -9.96
N ASN A 404 -31.22 -6.94 -8.82
CA ASN A 404 -31.33 -7.60 -7.52
C ASN A 404 -32.75 -8.07 -7.20
N SER A 405 -33.80 -7.38 -7.67
CA SER A 405 -35.19 -7.83 -7.45
C SER A 405 -35.58 -9.02 -8.34
N SER A 406 -35.02 -9.14 -9.54
CA SER A 406 -35.30 -10.26 -10.46
C SER A 406 -34.61 -11.57 -10.03
N ASN A 407 -33.44 -11.49 -9.38
CA ASN A 407 -32.78 -12.67 -8.80
C ASN A 407 -33.49 -13.24 -7.56
N VAL A 408 -34.39 -12.49 -6.91
CA VAL A 408 -35.14 -12.96 -5.73
C VAL A 408 -36.46 -13.64 -6.12
N GLN A 409 -37.00 -13.38 -7.31
CA GLN A 409 -38.24 -14.01 -7.80
C GLN A 409 -38.01 -15.33 -8.57
N GLY A 410 -36.76 -15.67 -8.95
CA GLY A 410 -36.41 -16.94 -9.62
C GLY A 410 -36.05 -18.10 -8.68
N ARG A 411 -36.19 -17.92 -7.36
CA ARG A 411 -35.99 -18.96 -6.34
C ARG A 411 -37.21 -19.02 -5.42
N LYS A 412 -38.33 -19.48 -5.95
CA LYS A 412 -39.43 -20.08 -5.20
C LYS A 412 -40.03 -21.22 -6.01
#